data_AF-A0A1P8KF54-F1
#
_entry.id   AF-A0A1P8KF54-F1
#
_cell.length_a   1.000
_cell.length_b   1.000
_cell.length_c   1.000
_cell.angle_alpha   90.00
_cell.angle_beta   90.00
_cell.angle_gamma   90.00
#
_symmetry.space_group_name_H-M   'P 1'
#
loop_
_entity.id
_entity.type
_entity.pdbx_description
1 polymer ?
#
loop_
_entity_poly.entity_id
_entity_poly.type
_entity_poly.pdbx_seq_one_letter_code
_entity_poly.pdbx_strand_id
1 'polypeptide(L)' 'MMFGFSEEQIASFGLSFGVGGFMLYMLFIIGQLAWESKAGKFGTFVLFLGLAFGMVGFLAKMVIQWVLTR' A
#
# COMPACT_ATOMS: atom_id res chain seq x y z
N MET A 1 19.35 -14.05 18.21
CA MET A 1 17.95 -14.16 18.69
C MET A 1 17.64 -12.91 19.50
N MET A 2 16.92 -11.96 18.90
CA MET A 2 16.45 -10.76 19.59
C MET A 2 15.00 -10.99 20.01
N PHE A 3 14.67 -10.88 21.30
CA PHE A 3 13.30 -11.03 21.82
C PHE A 3 12.63 -12.43 21.65
N GLY A 4 13.39 -13.51 21.44
CA GLY A 4 12.83 -14.87 21.34
C GLY A 4 12.14 -15.19 20.01
N PHE A 5 12.12 -14.25 19.06
CA PHE A 5 11.77 -14.47 17.66
C PHE A 5 13.04 -14.47 16.81
N SER A 6 13.03 -15.15 15.66
CA SER A 6 14.11 -14.97 14.68
C SER A 6 14.05 -13.56 14.10
N GLU A 7 15.21 -13.01 13.74
CA GLU A 7 15.27 -11.69 13.08
C GLU A 7 14.44 -11.67 11.79
N GLU A 8 14.39 -12.81 11.08
CA GLU A 8 13.51 -13.00 9.92
C GLU A 8 12.01 -12.91 10.27
N GLN A 9 11.57 -13.41 11.42
CA GLN A 9 10.16 -13.32 11.82
C GLN A 9 9.75 -11.87 12.14
N ILE A 10 10.62 -11.13 12.83
CA ILE A 10 10.37 -9.72 13.13
C ILE A 10 10.40 -8.89 11.84
N ALA A 11 11.36 -9.15 10.96
CA ALA A 11 11.48 -8.46 9.67
C ALA A 11 10.29 -8.74 8.74
N SER A 12 9.88 -10.01 8.61
CA SER A 12 8.73 -10.39 7.77
C SER A 12 7.40 -9.82 8.30
N PHE A 13 7.22 -9.78 9.61
CA PHE A 13 6.06 -9.13 10.23
C PHE A 13 6.08 -7.62 9.99
N GLY A 14 7.21 -6.94 10.24
CA GLY A 14 7.36 -5.51 10.01
C GLY A 14 7.19 -5.11 8.54
N LEU A 15 7.70 -5.92 7.61
CA LEU A 15 7.52 -5.69 6.17
C LEU A 15 6.06 -5.92 5.75
N SER A 16 5.37 -6.93 6.28
CA SER A 16 4.00 -7.23 5.88
C SER A 16 3.01 -6.21 6.47
N PHE A 17 3.03 -6.07 7.79
CA PHE A 17 2.11 -5.19 8.51
C PHE A 17 2.48 -3.71 8.38
N GLY A 18 3.77 -3.37 8.46
CA GLY A 18 4.23 -1.99 8.36
C GLY A 18 4.01 -1.41 6.98
N VAL A 19 4.44 -2.10 5.92
CA VAL A 19 4.25 -1.63 4.54
C VAL A 19 2.76 -1.66 4.16
N GLY A 20 2.02 -2.70 4.58
CA GLY A 20 0.56 -2.77 4.44
C GLY A 20 -0.15 -1.57 5.07
N GLY A 21 0.17 -1.26 6.32
CA GLY A 21 -0.39 -0.13 7.06
C GLY A 21 -0.05 1.23 6.44
N PHE A 22 1.20 1.44 6.01
CA PHE A 22 1.61 2.67 5.34
C PHE A 22 0.90 2.87 3.99
N MET A 23 0.65 1.80 3.23
CA MET A 23 -0.13 1.89 1.99
C MET A 23 -1.59 2.29 2.24
N LEU A 24 -2.23 1.73 3.28
CA LEU A 24 -3.58 2.16 3.66
C LEU A 24 -3.62 3.64 4.08
N TYR A 25 -2.60 4.09 4.81
CA TYR A 25 -2.47 5.50 5.19
C TYR A 25 -2.29 6.41 3.96
N MET A 26 -1.55 5.98 2.93
CA MET A 26 -1.46 6.72 1.67
C MET A 26 -2.83 6.86 0.97
N LEU A 27 -3.65 5.80 0.94
CA LEU A 27 -5.01 5.89 0.39
C LEU A 27 -5.87 6.90 1.16
N PHE A 28 -5.73 6.93 2.49
CA PHE A 28 -6.42 7.92 3.33
C PHE A 28 -6.00 9.36 2.98
N ILE A 29 -4.70 9.60 2.84
CA ILE A 29 -4.16 10.92 2.43
C ILE A 29 -4.68 11.32 1.05
N ILE A 30 -4.69 10.42 0.06
CA ILE A 30 -5.19 10.71 -1.29
C ILE A 30 -6.68 11.08 -1.23
N GLY A 31 -7.47 10.38 -0.40
CA GLY A 31 -8.86 10.71 -0.16
C GLY A 31 -9.06 12.09 0.47
N GLN A 32 -8.30 12.40 1.52
CA GLN A 32 -8.33 13.73 2.15
C GLN A 32 -7.93 14.82 1.15
N LEU A 33 -6.86 14.59 0.38
CA LEU A 33 -6.37 15.54 -0.63
C LEU A 33 -7.42 15.80 -1.73
N ALA A 34 -8.13 14.76 -2.18
CA ALA A 34 -9.20 14.92 -3.14
C ALA A 34 -10.36 15.77 -2.60
N TRP A 35 -10.67 15.63 -1.30
CA TRP A 35 -11.67 16.47 -0.62
C TRP A 35 -11.20 17.91 -0.46
N GLU A 36 -9.99 18.14 0.07
CA GLU A 36 -9.42 19.48 0.27
C GLU A 36 -9.25 20.23 -1.05
N SER A 37 -8.84 19.51 -2.11
CA SER A 37 -8.67 20.09 -3.44
C SER A 37 -9.99 20.41 -4.14
N LYS A 38 -11.15 20.11 -3.51
CA LYS A 38 -12.48 20.15 -4.15
C LYS A 38 -12.48 19.47 -5.51
N ALA A 39 -11.71 18.38 -5.63
CA ALA A 39 -11.65 17.63 -6.85
C ALA A 39 -13.05 17.08 -7.10
N GLY A 40 -13.69 17.52 -8.18
CA GLY A 40 -14.99 16.97 -8.57
C GLY A 40 -14.89 15.47 -8.86
N LYS A 41 -16.02 14.83 -9.20
CA LYS A 41 -16.06 13.37 -9.48
C LYS A 41 -14.97 12.89 -10.44
N PHE A 42 -14.68 13.67 -11.48
CA PHE A 42 -13.62 13.36 -12.45
C PHE A 42 -12.21 13.63 -11.88
N GLY A 43 -12.04 14.71 -11.10
CA GLY A 43 -10.75 15.04 -10.48
C GLY A 43 -10.32 14.03 -9.44
N THR A 44 -11.23 13.57 -8.57
CA THR A 44 -10.96 12.50 -7.60
C THR A 44 -10.59 11.20 -8.30
N PHE A 45 -11.28 10.87 -9.41
CA PHE A 45 -10.97 9.69 -10.21
C PHE A 45 -9.53 9.75 -10.75
N VAL A 46 -9.14 10.85 -11.37
CA VAL A 46 -7.78 11.03 -11.90
C VAL A 46 -6.72 11.06 -10.78
N LEU A 47 -7.01 11.69 -9.64
CA LEU A 47 -6.13 11.71 -8.46
C LEU A 47 -5.89 10.28 -7.92
N PHE A 48 -6.96 9.50 -7.76
CA PHE A 48 -6.83 8.11 -7.37
C PHE A 48 -6.08 7.30 -8.41
N LEU A 49 -6.39 7.47 -9.69
CA LEU A 49 -5.72 6.72 -10.74
C LEU A 49 -4.23 7.06 -10.86
N GLY A 50 -3.84 8.32 -10.67
CA GLY A 50 -2.44 8.75 -10.74
C GLY A 50 -1.61 8.40 -9.51
N LEU A 51 -2.11 8.72 -8.30
CA LEU A 51 -1.36 8.46 -7.07
C LEU A 51 -1.49 7.01 -6.58
N ALA A 52 -2.66 6.38 -6.71
CA ALA A 52 -2.85 5.00 -6.25
C ALA A 52 -2.32 3.96 -7.24
N PHE A 53 -1.95 4.33 -8.48
CA PHE A 53 -1.36 3.40 -9.45
C PHE A 53 -0.13 2.67 -8.92
N GLY A 54 0.73 3.38 -8.18
CA GLY A 54 1.92 2.80 -7.58
C GLY A 54 1.59 1.69 -6.58
N MET A 55 0.51 1.84 -5.82
CA MET A 55 0.04 0.80 -4.90
C MET A 55 -0.58 -0.39 -5.63
N VAL A 56 -1.31 -0.14 -6.72
CA VAL A 56 -1.84 -1.22 -7.58
C VAL A 56 -0.71 -2.05 -8.17
N GLY A 57 0.37 -1.41 -8.63
CA GLY A 57 1.58 -2.11 -9.11
C GLY A 57 2.26 -2.95 -8.02
N PHE A 58 2.33 -2.43 -6.79
CA PHE A 58 2.85 -3.18 -5.65
C PHE A 58 2.00 -4.42 -5.33
N LEU A 59 0.66 -4.26 -5.30
CA LEU A 59 -0.26 -5.38 -5.11
C LEU A 59 -0.18 -6.39 -6.26
N ALA A 60 -0.09 -5.92 -7.50
CA ALA A 60 0.08 -6.78 -8.66
C ALA A 60 1.35 -7.62 -8.57
N LYS A 61 2.49 -7.03 -8.17
CA LYS A 61 3.74 -7.77 -7.90
C LYS A 61 3.51 -8.87 -6.86
N MET A 62 2.86 -8.56 -5.74
CA MET A 62 2.58 -9.52 -4.68
C MET A 62 1.74 -10.70 -5.18
N VAL A 63 0.68 -10.41 -5.96
CA VAL A 63 -0.18 -11.43 -6.57
C VAL A 63 0.60 -12.26 -7.58
N ILE A 64 1.39 -11.63 -8.45
CA ILE A 64 2.23 -12.32 -9.44
C ILE A 64 3.25 -13.23 -8.74
N GLN A 65 3.92 -12.76 -7.68
CA GLN A 65 4.81 -13.60 -6.88
C GLN A 65 4.05 -14.77 -6.26
N TRP A 66 2.86 -14.55 -5.73
CA TRP A 66 2.05 -15.62 -5.15
C TRP A 66 1.63 -16.66 -6.19
N VAL A 67 1.28 -16.25 -7.42
CA VAL A 67 0.93 -17.16 -8.51
C VAL A 67 2.14 -17.91 -9.04
N LEU A 68 3.30 -17.25 -9.20
CA LEU A 68 4.54 -17.86 -9.72
C LEU A 68 5.28 -18.73 -8.70
N THR A 69 5.15 -18.44 -7.41
CA THR A 69 5.81 -19.16 -6.31
C THR A 69 4.93 -20.28 -5.75
N ARG A 70 3.70 -20.44 -6.28
CA ARG A 70 2.83 -21.59 -6.01
C ARG A 70 3.24 -22.78 -6.85
#